data_AF-A0A817SFZ8-F1
#
_entry.id   AF-A0A817SFZ8-F1
#
_cell.length_a   1.000
_cell.length_b   1.000
_cell.length_c   1.000
_cell.angle_alpha   90.00
_cell.angle_beta   90.00
_cell.angle_gamma   90.00
#
_symmetry.space_group_name_H-M   'P 1'
#
loop_
_entity.id
_entity.type
_entity.pdbx_description
1 polymer ?
#
loop_
_entity_poly.entity_id
_entity_poly.type
_entity_poly.pdbx_seq_one_letter_code
_entity_poly.pdbx_strand_id
1 'polypeptide(L)'
;MSTEGITRGYDYMNESSVNEHVLCPICSHPLIDPVITPCDHIFCKACIKSWIDKKSECYTCRNGGISSKVLHPANRNVILMLDKILVRCLACDEENILRGEFASHLENHCVYHPQKCIASDLKCPWIRLKNQVKAHQAVCVFEMLRPALEDIMTRLQVIEKENKTLRFENHDLKEELLVLEREYNELESTVKNNNEHGYDYMNESSVNEHILCPICSHPLIDPVITPCDHIFCKTCIKSWIDKKSECYRCRNGGISSKFLHSANRNVIPMLDKILVRCLACNEENILRGEFASHLENHCVYHPQKCIASDLKCPWIRLKNQVKAHQAVCVFEMLRPALEDIMTRLQVIEKENKTLRFENHDLKEELLVLEREYNELESTVKNNNEHGHSQHTGILIFFMFSNYHH
;
A
#
# COMPACT_ATOMS: atom_id res chain seq x y z
N MET A 1 -14.87 -7.62 -64.36
CA MET A 1 -14.85 -6.61 -63.29
C MET A 1 -13.59 -6.83 -62.49
N SER A 2 -12.61 -5.96 -62.68
CA SER A 2 -11.26 -6.08 -62.13
C SER A 2 -11.28 -5.97 -60.60
N THR A 3 -10.56 -6.86 -59.93
CA THR A 3 -10.46 -6.97 -58.46
C THR A 3 -9.81 -5.76 -57.76
N GLU A 4 -9.48 -4.70 -58.50
CA GLU A 4 -8.81 -3.49 -57.99
C GLU A 4 -9.76 -2.38 -57.52
N GLY A 5 -11.05 -2.38 -57.90
CA GLY A 5 -12.01 -1.35 -57.50
C GLY A 5 -12.37 -1.38 -56.00
N ILE A 6 -12.27 -2.56 -55.37
CA ILE A 6 -12.70 -2.81 -53.98
C ILE A 6 -11.80 -2.09 -52.95
N THR A 7 -10.53 -1.86 -53.26
CA THR A 7 -9.57 -1.22 -52.33
C THR A 7 -9.61 0.31 -52.36
N ARG A 8 -10.18 0.94 -53.40
CA ARG A 8 -10.22 2.41 -53.56
C ARG A 8 -11.61 3.00 -53.24
N GLY A 9 -12.67 2.20 -53.32
CA GLY A 9 -14.05 2.64 -53.04
C GLY A 9 -14.70 3.43 -54.19
N TYR A 10 -14.03 3.53 -55.33
CA TYR A 10 -14.52 4.18 -56.54
C TYR A 10 -14.01 3.48 -57.80
N ASP A 11 -14.76 3.60 -58.90
CA ASP A 11 -14.35 3.18 -60.25
C ASP A 11 -14.01 4.40 -61.10
N TYR A 12 -13.05 4.27 -62.03
CA TYR A 12 -12.79 5.31 -63.02
C TYR A 12 -13.84 5.27 -64.13
N MET A 13 -14.44 6.43 -64.43
CA MET A 13 -15.54 6.50 -65.41
C MET A 13 -15.09 6.33 -66.86
N ASN A 14 -13.85 6.70 -67.18
CA ASN A 14 -13.31 6.63 -68.54
C ASN A 14 -11.79 6.42 -68.52
N GLU A 15 -11.36 5.18 -68.30
CA GLU A 15 -9.95 4.78 -68.26
C GLU A 15 -9.20 5.14 -69.56
N SER A 16 -9.88 5.10 -70.72
CA SER A 16 -9.33 5.47 -72.02
C SER A 16 -9.09 6.98 -72.22
N SER A 17 -9.65 7.83 -71.36
CA SER A 17 -9.45 9.29 -71.41
C SER A 17 -8.35 9.79 -70.46
N VAL A 18 -7.78 8.90 -69.65
CA VAL A 18 -6.71 9.25 -68.73
C VAL A 18 -5.41 9.48 -69.51
N ASN A 19 -4.75 10.61 -69.23
CA ASN A 19 -3.49 10.96 -69.87
C ASN A 19 -2.42 9.88 -69.58
N GLU A 20 -1.77 9.37 -70.62
CA GLU A 20 -0.74 8.33 -70.52
C GLU A 20 0.41 8.71 -69.57
N HIS A 21 0.71 10.01 -69.44
CA HIS A 21 1.76 10.55 -68.56
C HIS A 21 1.41 10.49 -67.06
N VAL A 22 0.18 10.14 -66.69
CA VAL A 22 -0.22 9.94 -65.27
C VAL A 22 -0.55 8.47 -64.95
N LEU A 23 -0.20 7.56 -65.85
CA LEU A 23 -0.29 6.12 -65.63
C LEU A 23 1.02 5.60 -65.04
N CYS A 24 0.92 4.65 -64.11
CA CYS A 24 2.09 3.99 -63.56
C CYS A 24 2.69 3.01 -64.58
N PRO A 25 3.99 3.08 -64.91
CA PRO A 25 4.60 2.14 -65.85
C PRO A 25 4.64 0.68 -65.38
N ILE A 26 4.42 0.42 -64.08
CA ILE A 26 4.45 -0.94 -63.49
C ILE A 26 3.06 -1.59 -63.55
N CYS A 27 2.02 -0.87 -63.13
CA CYS A 27 0.66 -1.43 -63.06
C CYS A 27 -0.27 -0.94 -64.18
N SER A 28 0.16 0.02 -65.00
CA SER A 28 -0.61 0.63 -66.09
C SER A 28 -1.91 1.35 -65.68
N HIS A 29 -2.12 1.56 -64.38
CA HIS A 29 -3.27 2.30 -63.84
C HIS A 29 -2.90 3.74 -63.46
N PRO A 30 -3.88 4.65 -63.31
CA PRO A 30 -3.64 5.99 -62.78
C PRO A 30 -2.91 5.93 -61.44
N LEU A 31 -1.89 6.79 -61.27
CA LEU A 31 -0.99 6.75 -60.13
C LEU A 31 -1.72 6.90 -58.78
N ILE A 32 -1.48 5.98 -57.83
CA ILE A 32 -1.85 6.11 -56.41
C ILE A 32 -0.61 6.51 -55.61
N ASP A 33 -0.75 7.54 -54.78
CA ASP A 33 0.36 8.11 -53.99
C ASP A 33 1.62 8.25 -54.85
N PRO A 34 1.57 9.08 -55.90
CA PRO A 34 2.64 9.14 -56.90
C PRO A 34 3.95 9.56 -56.23
N VAL A 35 5.00 8.77 -56.47
CA VAL A 35 6.36 9.05 -56.02
C VAL A 35 7.29 9.19 -57.21
N ILE A 36 8.23 10.13 -57.12
CA ILE A 36 9.28 10.37 -58.09
C ILE A 36 10.60 9.77 -57.58
N THR A 37 11.28 9.07 -58.48
CA THR A 37 12.62 8.52 -58.26
C THR A 37 13.69 9.60 -58.47
N PRO A 38 14.94 9.42 -57.99
CA PRO A 38 16.05 10.35 -58.26
C PRO A 38 16.39 10.53 -59.74
N CYS A 39 15.92 9.62 -60.61
CA CYS A 39 16.02 9.70 -62.06
C CYS A 39 14.72 10.21 -62.72
N ASP A 40 13.91 10.97 -61.98
CA ASP A 40 12.68 11.68 -62.43
C ASP A 40 11.52 10.82 -62.98
N HIS A 41 11.56 9.50 -62.82
CA HIS A 41 10.46 8.61 -63.19
C HIS A 41 9.43 8.49 -62.06
N ILE A 42 8.15 8.46 -62.43
CA ILE A 42 7.02 8.50 -61.49
C ILE A 42 6.27 7.17 -61.45
N PHE A 43 5.95 6.69 -60.25
CA PHE A 43 5.27 5.41 -60.02
C PHE A 43 4.29 5.49 -58.84
N CYS A 44 3.39 4.52 -58.71
CA CYS A 44 2.65 4.33 -57.47
C CYS A 44 3.63 3.94 -56.36
N LYS A 45 3.50 4.53 -55.17
CA LYS A 45 4.36 4.23 -54.01
C LYS A 45 4.50 2.74 -53.72
N ALA A 46 3.38 2.02 -53.73
CA ALA A 46 3.37 0.56 -53.49
C ALA A 46 4.09 -0.22 -54.61
N CYS A 47 3.84 0.13 -55.88
CA CYS A 47 4.40 -0.57 -57.03
C CYS A 47 5.92 -0.45 -57.10
N ILE A 48 6.46 0.76 -56.96
CA ILE A 48 7.92 0.95 -57.04
C ILE A 48 8.64 0.42 -55.80
N LYS A 49 8.02 0.49 -54.62
CA LYS A 49 8.57 -0.10 -53.41
C LYS A 49 8.73 -1.62 -53.57
N SER A 50 7.69 -2.31 -54.03
CA SER A 50 7.75 -3.76 -54.30
C SER A 50 8.77 -4.14 -55.37
N TRP A 51 9.10 -3.24 -56.30
CA TRP A 51 10.11 -3.48 -57.35
C TRP A 51 11.54 -3.26 -56.84
N ILE A 52 11.78 -2.14 -56.15
CA ILE A 52 13.08 -1.79 -55.57
C ILE A 52 13.51 -2.85 -54.54
N ASP A 53 12.57 -3.36 -53.74
CA ASP A 53 12.85 -4.43 -52.78
C ASP A 53 13.41 -5.71 -53.45
N LYS A 54 13.22 -5.88 -54.78
CA LYS A 54 13.73 -7.02 -55.56
C LYS A 54 14.99 -6.70 -56.36
N LYS A 55 15.08 -5.53 -56.99
CA LYS A 55 16.13 -5.23 -57.99
C LYS A 55 16.91 -3.94 -57.76
N SER A 56 16.61 -3.18 -56.69
CA SER A 56 17.33 -1.94 -56.28
C SER A 56 17.64 -0.96 -57.42
N GLU A 57 16.78 -0.91 -58.44
CA GLU A 57 16.94 -0.14 -59.67
C GLU A 57 15.61 0.47 -60.11
N CYS A 58 15.66 1.52 -60.94
CA CYS A 58 14.46 2.10 -61.56
C CYS A 58 13.85 1.10 -62.55
N TYR A 59 12.53 0.90 -62.48
CA TYR A 59 11.83 0.03 -63.44
C TYR A 59 11.98 0.49 -64.91
N THR A 60 11.98 1.81 -65.15
CA THR A 60 11.99 2.38 -66.50
C THR A 60 13.39 2.51 -67.09
N CYS A 61 14.33 3.12 -66.37
CA CYS A 61 15.67 3.41 -66.88
C CYS A 61 16.79 2.52 -66.33
N ARG A 62 16.48 1.60 -65.40
CA ARG A 62 17.44 0.70 -64.74
C ARG A 62 18.59 1.39 -64.01
N ASN A 63 18.41 2.68 -63.67
CA ASN A 63 19.37 3.38 -62.82
C ASN A 63 19.40 2.71 -61.43
N GLY A 64 20.57 2.22 -61.03
CA GLY A 64 20.77 1.44 -59.81
C GLY A 64 20.92 2.30 -58.55
N GLY A 65 20.95 1.63 -57.40
CA GLY A 65 21.16 2.29 -56.10
C GLY A 65 19.93 3.03 -55.57
N ILE A 66 18.73 2.72 -56.08
CA ILE A 66 17.49 3.31 -55.57
C ILE A 66 17.05 2.54 -54.34
N SER A 67 16.69 3.25 -53.28
CA SER A 67 16.10 2.71 -52.06
C SER A 67 14.79 3.41 -51.73
N SER A 68 13.96 2.81 -50.89
CA SER A 68 12.69 3.40 -50.45
C SER A 68 12.85 4.75 -49.74
N LYS A 69 14.04 5.07 -49.22
CA LYS A 69 14.35 6.33 -48.52
C LYS A 69 14.59 7.52 -49.46
N VAL A 70 14.94 7.27 -50.72
CA VAL A 70 15.27 8.32 -51.71
C VAL A 70 14.11 8.62 -52.67
N LEU A 71 12.92 8.08 -52.38
CA LEU A 71 11.70 8.38 -53.12
C LEU A 71 11.08 9.67 -52.57
N HIS A 72 10.76 10.60 -53.45
CA HIS A 72 10.08 11.84 -53.09
C HIS A 72 8.63 11.82 -53.59
N PRO A 73 7.68 12.54 -52.95
CA PRO A 73 6.35 12.73 -53.53
C PRO A 73 6.44 13.39 -54.90
N ALA A 74 5.59 12.99 -55.84
CA ALA A 74 5.55 13.61 -57.17
C ALA A 74 5.14 15.08 -57.12
N ASN A 75 5.53 15.82 -58.15
CA ASN A 75 5.23 17.25 -58.27
C ASN A 75 3.71 17.52 -58.27
N ARG A 76 3.33 18.68 -57.72
CA ARG A 76 1.93 19.12 -57.59
C ARG A 76 1.16 19.05 -58.90
N ASN A 77 1.79 19.32 -60.03
CA ASN A 77 1.13 19.28 -61.34
C ASN A 77 0.60 17.87 -61.69
N VAL A 78 1.33 16.82 -61.32
CA VAL A 78 0.91 15.42 -61.55
C VAL A 78 -0.27 15.06 -60.67
N ILE A 79 -0.27 15.53 -59.42
CA ILE A 79 -1.39 15.38 -58.49
C ILE A 79 -2.63 16.10 -59.03
N LEU A 80 -2.49 17.36 -59.47
CA LEU A 80 -3.59 18.14 -60.05
C LEU A 80 -4.16 17.52 -61.33
N MET A 81 -3.35 16.83 -62.14
CA MET A 81 -3.82 16.09 -63.30
C MET A 81 -4.63 14.84 -62.90
N LEU A 82 -4.17 14.12 -61.87
CA LEU A 82 -4.89 12.96 -61.32
C LEU A 82 -6.22 13.36 -60.66
N ASP A 83 -6.25 14.50 -59.96
CA ASP A 83 -7.43 14.99 -59.25
C ASP A 83 -8.59 15.36 -60.19
N LYS A 84 -8.28 15.69 -61.45
CA LYS A 84 -9.26 16.00 -62.49
C LYS A 84 -9.94 14.77 -63.11
N ILE A 85 -9.47 13.57 -62.79
CA ILE A 85 -10.05 12.33 -63.32
C ILE A 85 -11.39 12.10 -62.66
N LEU A 86 -12.43 11.82 -63.46
CA LEU A 86 -13.77 11.54 -62.98
C LEU A 86 -13.90 10.09 -62.51
N VAL A 87 -14.49 9.93 -61.33
CA VAL A 87 -14.74 8.65 -60.69
C VAL A 87 -16.22 8.49 -60.34
N ARG A 88 -16.66 7.24 -60.20
CA ARG A 88 -17.97 6.84 -59.67
C ARG A 88 -17.79 6.24 -58.30
N CYS A 89 -18.58 6.70 -57.34
CA CYS A 89 -18.61 6.13 -56.00
C CYS A 89 -19.23 4.73 -56.02
N LEU A 90 -18.52 3.72 -55.51
CA LEU A 90 -19.05 2.34 -55.44
C LEU A 90 -20.10 2.14 -54.34
N ALA A 91 -20.26 3.11 -53.44
CA ALA A 91 -21.18 3.00 -52.30
C ALA A 91 -22.55 3.63 -52.59
N CYS A 92 -22.61 4.74 -53.32
CA CYS A 92 -23.86 5.46 -53.61
C CYS A 92 -24.13 5.64 -55.10
N ASP A 93 -23.30 5.06 -55.97
CA ASP A 93 -23.37 5.13 -57.44
C ASP A 93 -23.36 6.55 -58.02
N GLU A 94 -22.93 7.56 -57.25
CA GLU A 94 -22.79 8.93 -57.74
C GLU A 94 -21.60 9.01 -58.72
N GLU A 95 -21.87 9.52 -59.91
CA GLU A 95 -20.92 9.64 -61.02
C GLU A 95 -20.38 11.06 -61.16
N ASN A 96 -19.32 11.21 -61.97
CA ASN A 96 -18.69 12.50 -62.28
C ASN A 96 -18.09 13.22 -61.06
N ILE A 97 -17.64 12.46 -60.06
CA ILE A 97 -16.92 13.00 -58.91
C ILE A 97 -15.47 13.21 -59.33
N LEU A 98 -14.91 14.39 -59.10
CA LEU A 98 -13.47 14.60 -59.29
C LEU A 98 -12.70 13.75 -58.28
N ARG A 99 -11.70 12.98 -58.73
CA ARG A 99 -10.91 12.11 -57.85
C ARG A 99 -10.34 12.87 -56.64
N GLY A 100 -9.90 14.11 -56.83
CA GLY A 100 -9.38 14.94 -55.73
C GLY A 100 -10.44 15.35 -54.70
N GLU A 101 -11.71 15.35 -55.10
CA GLU A 101 -12.86 15.69 -54.24
C GLU A 101 -13.55 14.46 -53.65
N PHE A 102 -13.13 13.24 -54.01
CA PHE A 102 -13.77 12.01 -53.56
C PHE A 102 -13.78 11.86 -52.03
N ALA A 103 -12.72 12.31 -51.34
CA ALA A 103 -12.69 12.34 -49.88
C ALA A 103 -13.77 13.27 -49.30
N SER A 104 -13.95 14.46 -49.89
CA SER A 104 -15.01 15.40 -49.51
C SER A 104 -16.40 14.82 -49.81
N HIS A 105 -16.55 14.11 -50.93
CA HIS A 105 -17.78 13.36 -51.23
C HIS A 105 -18.07 12.33 -50.12
N LEU A 106 -17.11 11.50 -49.71
CA LEU A 106 -17.32 10.52 -48.64
C LEU A 106 -17.77 11.15 -47.31
N GLU A 107 -17.14 12.25 -46.92
CA GLU A 107 -17.44 12.93 -45.66
C GLU A 107 -18.79 13.67 -45.69
N ASN A 108 -19.05 14.41 -46.76
CA ASN A 108 -20.12 15.40 -46.79
C ASN A 108 -21.36 14.91 -47.57
N HIS A 109 -21.18 14.16 -48.65
CA HIS A 109 -22.24 13.86 -49.63
C HIS A 109 -22.67 12.38 -49.64
N CYS A 110 -21.77 11.44 -49.38
CA CYS A 110 -22.05 10.01 -49.44
C CYS A 110 -22.93 9.54 -48.27
N VAL A 111 -24.14 9.12 -48.59
CA VAL A 111 -25.15 8.66 -47.61
C VAL A 111 -24.79 7.28 -47.00
N TYR A 112 -23.99 6.50 -47.72
CA TYR A 112 -23.58 5.15 -47.34
C TYR A 112 -22.16 5.08 -46.76
N HIS A 113 -21.54 6.24 -46.51
CA HIS A 113 -20.26 6.27 -45.81
C HIS A 113 -20.42 5.80 -44.35
N PRO A 114 -19.61 4.85 -43.86
CA PRO A 114 -19.63 4.43 -42.46
C PRO A 114 -19.26 5.58 -41.52
N GLN A 115 -20.12 5.86 -40.55
CA GLN A 115 -19.90 6.87 -39.51
C GLN A 115 -19.97 6.26 -38.11
N LYS A 116 -19.17 6.82 -37.22
CA LYS A 116 -19.18 6.50 -35.79
C LYS A 116 -20.28 7.29 -35.09
N CYS A 117 -20.79 6.76 -33.98
CA CYS A 117 -21.70 7.52 -33.11
C CYS A 117 -21.00 8.75 -32.49
N ILE A 118 -21.78 9.79 -32.17
CA ILE A 118 -21.29 10.98 -31.43
C ILE A 118 -20.76 10.62 -30.05
N ALA A 119 -21.33 9.59 -29.41
CA ALA A 119 -20.86 9.03 -28.14
C ALA A 119 -19.64 8.10 -28.29
N SER A 120 -18.87 8.21 -29.38
CA SER A 120 -17.66 7.41 -29.58
C SER A 120 -16.52 7.80 -28.62
N ASP A 121 -16.54 9.02 -28.10
CA ASP A 121 -15.70 9.49 -26.99
C ASP A 121 -15.99 8.71 -25.70
N LEU A 122 -17.28 8.43 -25.44
CA LEU A 122 -17.78 7.53 -24.39
C LEU A 122 -17.66 6.05 -24.79
N LYS A 123 -16.89 5.75 -25.84
CA LYS A 123 -16.60 4.40 -26.35
C LYS A 123 -17.83 3.62 -26.83
N CYS A 124 -18.85 4.33 -27.32
CA CYS A 124 -19.94 3.67 -28.04
C CYS A 124 -19.37 2.87 -29.24
N PRO A 125 -19.64 1.54 -29.32
CA PRO A 125 -19.07 0.68 -30.36
C PRO A 125 -19.78 0.80 -31.71
N TRP A 126 -20.81 1.65 -31.82
CA TRP A 126 -21.66 1.73 -33.00
C TRP A 126 -20.95 2.42 -34.17
N ILE A 127 -20.86 1.69 -35.29
CA ILE A 127 -20.34 2.17 -36.58
C ILE A 127 -21.23 1.61 -37.69
N ARG A 128 -21.98 2.48 -38.36
CA ARG A 128 -22.86 2.13 -39.51
C ARG A 128 -22.99 3.30 -40.47
N LEU A 129 -23.80 3.12 -41.51
CA LEU A 129 -24.03 4.08 -42.59
C LEU A 129 -24.54 5.43 -42.05
N LYS A 130 -24.12 6.54 -42.69
CA LYS A 130 -24.48 7.92 -42.30
C LYS A 130 -26.00 8.13 -42.16
N ASN A 131 -26.81 7.52 -43.02
CA ASN A 131 -28.29 7.58 -42.91
C ASN A 131 -28.87 6.92 -41.65
N GLN A 132 -28.15 5.99 -41.00
CA GLN A 132 -28.60 5.30 -39.80
C GLN A 132 -28.17 6.00 -38.50
N VAL A 133 -27.31 7.03 -38.59
CA VAL A 133 -26.74 7.74 -37.42
C VAL A 133 -27.83 8.40 -36.59
N LYS A 134 -28.74 9.15 -37.23
CA LYS A 134 -29.82 9.87 -36.52
C LYS A 134 -30.76 8.93 -35.76
N ALA A 135 -31.08 7.79 -36.36
CA ALA A 135 -31.93 6.77 -35.73
C ALA A 135 -31.24 6.15 -34.51
N HIS A 136 -29.94 5.83 -34.61
CA HIS A 136 -29.18 5.33 -33.48
C HIS A 136 -28.99 6.38 -32.37
N GLN A 137 -28.69 7.63 -32.72
CA GLN A 137 -28.49 8.73 -31.76
C GLN A 137 -29.70 8.92 -30.85
N ALA A 138 -30.92 8.84 -31.39
CA ALA A 138 -32.16 8.98 -30.61
C ALA A 138 -32.33 7.91 -29.52
N VAL A 139 -31.63 6.78 -29.62
CA VAL A 139 -31.72 5.65 -28.68
C VAL A 139 -30.35 5.24 -28.12
N CYS A 140 -29.32 6.05 -28.33
CA CYS A 140 -27.96 5.72 -27.92
C CYS A 140 -27.81 5.89 -26.41
N VAL A 141 -27.75 4.76 -25.69
CA VAL A 141 -27.62 4.75 -24.23
C VAL A 141 -26.38 5.52 -23.75
N PHE A 142 -25.25 5.43 -24.47
CA PHE A 142 -24.04 6.16 -24.12
C PHE A 142 -24.24 7.68 -24.19
N GLU A 143 -24.98 8.18 -25.18
CA GLU A 143 -25.29 9.60 -25.30
C GLU A 143 -26.33 10.03 -24.26
N MET A 144 -27.32 9.18 -23.97
CA MET A 144 -28.30 9.44 -22.89
C MET A 144 -27.65 9.55 -21.51
N LEU A 145 -26.54 8.85 -21.28
CA LEU A 145 -25.79 8.89 -20.02
C LEU A 145 -24.87 10.12 -19.90
N ARG A 146 -24.59 10.83 -21.01
CA ARG A 146 -23.63 11.95 -21.03
C ARG A 146 -23.91 13.01 -19.95
N PRO A 147 -25.15 13.52 -19.77
CA PRO A 147 -25.41 14.56 -18.75
C PRO A 147 -25.12 14.08 -17.32
N ALA A 148 -25.40 12.81 -17.02
CA ALA A 148 -25.13 12.22 -15.71
C ALA A 148 -23.61 12.04 -15.48
N LEU A 149 -22.87 11.63 -16.51
CA LEU A 149 -21.41 11.52 -16.45
C LEU A 149 -20.74 12.89 -16.25
N GLU A 150 -21.23 13.94 -16.92
CA GLU A 150 -20.73 15.32 -16.77
C GLU A 150 -20.95 15.87 -15.35
N ASP A 151 -22.12 15.61 -14.76
CA ASP A 151 -22.40 15.95 -13.35
C ASP A 151 -21.46 15.20 -12.39
N ILE A 152 -21.27 13.89 -12.59
CA ILE A 152 -20.33 13.08 -11.79
C ILE A 152 -18.91 13.63 -11.90
N MET A 153 -18.44 13.95 -13.12
CA MET A 153 -17.09 14.48 -13.33
C MET A 153 -16.90 15.83 -12.63
N THR A 154 -17.90 16.71 -12.67
CA THR A 154 -17.85 18.01 -12.00
C THR A 154 -17.80 17.84 -10.48
N ARG A 155 -18.61 16.93 -9.93
CA ARG A 155 -18.56 16.60 -8.49
C ARG A 155 -17.22 16.02 -8.07
N LEU A 156 -16.63 15.13 -8.88
CA LEU A 156 -15.30 14.58 -8.62
C LEU A 156 -14.24 15.68 -8.56
N GLN A 157 -14.27 16.65 -9.47
CA GLN A 157 -13.33 17.78 -9.44
C GLN A 157 -13.46 18.64 -8.17
N VAL A 158 -14.69 18.88 -7.71
CA VAL A 158 -14.93 19.61 -6.45
C VAL A 158 -14.38 18.83 -5.26
N ILE A 159 -14.69 17.54 -5.17
CA ILE A 159 -14.24 16.65 -4.09
C ILE A 159 -12.72 16.54 -4.07
N GLU A 160 -12.07 16.44 -5.22
CA GLU A 160 -10.61 16.40 -5.32
C GLU A 160 -9.96 17.69 -4.81
N LYS A 161 -10.55 18.84 -5.14
CA LYS A 161 -10.08 20.15 -4.66
C LYS A 161 -10.24 20.27 -3.14
N GLU A 162 -11.40 19.89 -2.60
CA GLU A 162 -11.64 19.89 -1.15
C GLU A 162 -10.68 18.95 -0.41
N ASN A 163 -10.48 17.73 -0.92
CA ASN A 163 -9.51 16.79 -0.34
C ASN A 163 -8.09 17.35 -0.31
N LYS A 164 -7.69 18.08 -1.35
CA LYS A 164 -6.37 18.71 -1.38
C LYS A 164 -6.22 19.78 -0.30
N THR A 165 -7.24 20.61 -0.11
CA THR A 165 -7.27 21.63 0.95
C THR A 165 -7.22 20.99 2.33
N LEU A 166 -8.10 20.01 2.60
CA LEU A 166 -8.15 19.30 3.88
C LEU A 166 -6.84 18.59 4.20
N ARG A 167 -6.12 18.05 3.20
CA ARG A 167 -4.80 17.45 3.43
C ARG A 167 -3.76 18.45 3.91
N PHE A 168 -3.81 19.69 3.41
CA PHE A 168 -2.93 20.76 3.86
C PHE A 168 -3.28 21.20 5.29
N GLU A 169 -4.56 21.43 5.58
CA GLU A 169 -5.02 21.79 6.92
C GLU A 169 -4.68 20.70 7.96
N ASN A 170 -4.87 19.43 7.61
CA ASN A 170 -4.50 18.31 8.48
C ASN A 170 -2.98 18.20 8.70
N HIS A 171 -2.16 18.65 7.74
CA HIS A 171 -0.72 18.69 7.92
C HIS A 171 -0.35 19.76 8.94
N ASP A 172 -0.87 20.98 8.77
CA ASP A 172 -0.57 22.11 9.66
C ASP A 172 -1.03 21.83 11.11
N LEU A 173 -2.25 21.30 11.28
CA LEU A 173 -2.76 20.90 12.61
C LEU A 173 -1.92 19.82 13.28
N LYS A 174 -1.31 18.91 12.51
CA LYS A 174 -0.41 17.88 13.08
C LYS A 174 0.89 18.50 13.60
N GLU A 175 1.45 19.46 12.89
CA GLU A 175 2.65 20.17 13.34
C GLU A 175 2.38 20.97 14.62
N GLU A 176 1.23 21.67 14.68
CA GLU A 176 0.80 22.37 15.90
C GLU A 176 0.63 21.41 17.09
N LEU A 177 0.02 20.25 16.85
CA LEU A 177 -0.19 19.23 17.87
C LEU A 177 1.14 18.67 18.40
N LEU A 178 2.14 18.45 17.54
CA LEU A 178 3.48 18.00 17.96
C LEU A 178 4.20 19.02 18.86
N VAL A 179 4.01 20.32 18.60
CA VAL A 179 4.57 21.38 19.46
C VAL A 179 3.89 21.34 20.83
N LEU A 180 2.56 21.30 20.86
CA LEU A 180 1.80 21.22 22.10
C LEU A 180 2.11 19.95 22.91
N GLU A 181 2.28 18.81 22.26
CA GLU A 181 2.70 17.57 22.94
C GLU A 181 4.07 17.71 23.59
N ARG A 182 5.02 18.40 22.94
CA ARG A 182 6.35 18.66 23.52
C ARG A 182 6.23 19.56 24.76
N GLU A 183 5.51 20.67 24.64
CA GLU A 183 5.28 21.60 25.75
C GLU A 183 4.57 20.91 26.92
N TYR A 184 3.56 20.07 26.64
CA TYR A 184 2.88 19.27 27.64
C TYR A 184 3.83 18.31 28.35
N ASN A 185 4.67 17.57 27.61
CA ASN A 185 5.61 16.62 28.19
C ASN A 185 6.68 17.32 29.04
N GLU A 186 7.16 18.48 28.62
CA GLU A 186 8.08 19.31 29.42
C GLU A 186 7.42 19.72 30.73
N LEU A 187 6.19 20.25 30.66
CA LEU A 187 5.43 20.64 31.85
C LEU A 187 5.14 19.43 32.76
N GLU A 188 4.71 18.31 32.20
CA GLU A 188 4.44 17.07 32.93
C GLU A 188 5.70 16.56 33.64
N SER A 189 6.87 16.66 33.01
CA SER A 189 8.14 16.27 33.64
C SER A 189 8.51 17.17 34.83
N THR A 190 8.25 18.48 34.73
CA THR A 190 8.49 19.41 35.85
C THR A 190 7.54 19.15 37.01
N VAL A 191 6.26 18.88 36.72
CA VAL A 191 5.25 18.53 37.73
C VAL A 191 5.57 17.19 38.38
N LYS A 192 5.96 16.16 37.61
CA LYS A 192 6.38 14.85 38.15
C LYS A 192 7.58 14.99 39.07
N ASN A 193 8.60 15.78 38.69
CA ASN A 193 9.79 15.97 39.52
C ASN A 193 9.50 16.73 40.83
N ASN A 194 8.52 17.63 40.84
CA ASN A 194 8.13 18.37 42.04
C ASN A 194 7.15 17.59 42.93
N ASN A 195 6.34 16.70 42.36
CA ASN A 195 5.26 15.99 43.07
C ASN A 195 5.50 14.49 43.28
N GLU A 196 6.69 13.94 42.94
CA GLU A 196 6.97 12.50 43.02
C GLU A 196 6.77 11.93 44.44
N HIS A 197 6.89 12.76 45.48
CA HIS A 197 6.76 12.33 46.88
C HIS A 197 5.39 12.55 47.50
N GLY A 198 4.47 13.24 46.80
CA GLY A 198 3.10 13.48 47.28
C GLY A 198 2.97 14.47 48.44
N TYR A 199 4.00 15.26 48.73
CA TYR A 199 3.99 16.28 49.78
C TYR A 199 4.78 17.53 49.39
N ASP A 200 4.43 18.67 49.99
CA ASP A 200 5.19 19.93 49.94
C ASP A 200 6.02 20.10 51.20
N TYR A 201 7.20 20.72 51.11
CA TYR A 201 7.99 21.09 52.28
C TYR A 201 7.45 22.39 52.91
N MET A 202 7.17 22.37 54.21
CA MET A 202 6.52 23.50 54.88
C MET A 202 7.47 24.65 55.24
N ASN A 203 8.79 24.43 55.20
CA ASN A 203 9.81 25.45 55.53
C ASN A 203 11.16 25.19 54.81
N GLU A 204 11.18 25.20 53.48
CA GLU A 204 12.41 24.95 52.70
C GLU A 204 13.58 25.87 53.07
N SER A 205 13.30 27.12 53.44
CA SER A 205 14.30 28.12 53.85
C SER A 205 14.97 27.83 55.19
N SER A 206 14.44 26.89 55.99
CA SER A 206 15.03 26.46 57.26
C SER A 206 15.80 25.14 57.17
N VAL A 207 15.81 24.53 55.98
CA VAL A 207 16.48 23.25 55.74
C VAL A 207 17.99 23.47 55.64
N ASN A 208 18.76 22.63 56.34
CA ASN A 208 20.22 22.68 56.33
C ASN A 208 20.77 22.50 54.90
N GLU A 209 21.63 23.42 54.45
CA GLU A 209 22.23 23.37 53.10
C GLU A 209 22.98 22.05 52.81
N HIS A 210 23.45 21.36 53.84
CA HIS A 210 24.17 20.09 53.71
C HIS A 210 23.28 18.89 53.34
N ILE A 211 21.94 19.04 53.37
CA ILE A 211 21.00 18.00 52.96
C ILE A 211 20.20 18.37 51.70
N LEU A 212 20.64 19.41 50.98
CA LEU A 212 20.10 19.80 49.68
C LEU A 212 20.86 19.10 48.55
N CYS A 213 20.14 18.71 47.50
CA CYS A 213 20.74 18.15 46.31
C CYS A 213 21.42 19.26 45.48
N PRO A 214 22.69 19.11 45.08
CA PRO A 214 23.36 20.12 44.25
C PRO A 214 22.80 20.31 42.83
N ILE A 215 21.94 19.38 42.36
CA ILE A 215 21.36 19.43 41.01
C ILE A 215 20.02 20.16 41.02
N CYS A 216 19.11 19.78 41.92
CA CYS A 216 17.78 20.39 41.99
C CYS A 216 17.64 21.45 43.08
N SER A 217 18.61 21.60 43.98
CA SER A 217 18.60 22.53 45.14
C SER A 217 17.50 22.28 46.19
N HIS A 218 16.78 21.16 46.10
CA HIS A 218 15.76 20.75 47.08
C HIS A 218 16.32 19.72 48.08
N PRO A 219 15.65 19.48 49.23
CA PRO A 219 16.02 18.42 50.16
C PRO A 219 16.14 17.06 49.46
N LEU A 220 17.19 16.31 49.79
CA LEU A 220 17.52 15.07 49.10
C LEU A 220 16.39 14.03 49.14
N ILE A 221 16.11 13.44 47.98
CA ILE A 221 15.11 12.40 47.75
C ILE A 221 15.82 11.11 47.35
N ASP A 222 15.51 10.00 48.03
CA ASP A 222 16.23 8.71 47.87
C ASP A 222 17.75 8.95 47.72
N PRO A 223 18.40 9.54 48.75
CA PRO A 223 19.75 10.07 48.62
C PRO A 223 20.73 8.96 48.24
N VAL A 224 21.50 9.18 47.18
CA VAL A 224 22.57 8.28 46.75
C VAL A 224 23.92 8.98 46.82
N ILE A 225 24.95 8.22 47.15
CA ILE A 225 26.34 8.65 47.18
C ILE A 225 27.07 8.12 45.94
N THR A 226 27.81 8.99 45.28
CA THR A 226 28.69 8.62 44.17
C THR A 226 30.01 8.01 44.68
N PRO A 227 30.81 7.33 43.84
CA PRO A 227 32.14 6.82 44.23
C PRO A 227 33.14 7.89 44.68
N CYS A 228 32.83 9.16 44.41
CA CYS A 228 33.61 10.33 44.86
C CYS A 228 32.96 11.05 46.05
N ASP A 229 32.14 10.33 46.83
CA ASP A 229 31.51 10.74 48.09
C ASP A 229 30.56 11.94 48.03
N HIS A 230 30.03 12.28 46.85
CA HIS A 230 29.03 13.34 46.71
C HIS A 230 27.60 12.79 46.73
N ILE A 231 26.70 13.50 47.41
CA ILE A 231 25.33 13.06 47.64
C ILE A 231 24.35 13.82 46.75
N PHE A 232 23.44 13.09 46.10
CA PHE A 232 22.41 13.64 45.21
C PHE A 232 21.09 12.87 45.36
N CYS A 233 19.99 13.42 44.84
CA CYS A 233 18.79 12.61 44.62
C CYS A 233 19.10 11.55 43.57
N LYS A 234 18.61 10.32 43.76
CA LYS A 234 18.85 9.20 42.84
C LYS A 234 18.42 9.50 41.41
N THR A 235 17.26 10.09 41.22
CA THR A 235 16.73 10.47 39.90
C THR A 235 17.58 11.57 39.27
N CYS A 236 17.92 12.62 40.03
CA CYS A 236 18.74 13.72 39.54
C CYS A 236 20.11 13.26 39.02
N ILE A 237 20.85 12.44 39.79
CA ILE A 237 22.19 12.02 39.39
C ILE A 237 22.16 10.96 38.28
N LYS A 238 21.16 10.08 38.25
CA LYS A 238 20.97 9.12 37.14
C LYS A 238 20.75 9.85 35.81
N SER A 239 19.79 10.79 35.77
CA SER A 239 19.50 11.60 34.58
C SER A 239 20.71 12.41 34.09
N TRP A 240 21.61 12.80 34.99
CA TRP A 240 22.86 13.47 34.64
C TRP A 240 23.92 12.50 34.08
N ILE A 241 24.14 11.37 34.77
CA ILE A 241 25.13 10.35 34.37
C ILE A 241 24.78 9.75 33.00
N ASP A 242 23.49 9.54 32.72
CA ASP A 242 23.03 9.04 31.43
C ASP A 242 23.41 9.98 30.27
N LYS A 243 23.63 11.28 30.56
CA LYS A 243 24.06 12.28 29.57
C LYS A 243 25.57 12.48 29.52
N LYS A 244 26.26 12.53 30.67
CA LYS A 244 27.67 12.98 30.75
C LYS A 244 28.63 12.03 31.49
N SER A 245 28.15 10.90 32.02
CA SER A 245 28.96 9.85 32.67
C SER A 245 30.01 10.35 33.68
N GLU A 246 29.70 11.46 34.36
CA GLU A 246 30.58 12.16 35.30
C GLU A 246 29.81 12.67 36.51
N CYS A 247 30.51 12.95 37.62
CA CYS A 247 29.91 13.59 38.79
C CYS A 247 29.56 15.05 38.50
N TYR A 248 28.32 15.46 38.78
CA TYR A 248 27.88 16.86 38.62
C TYR A 248 28.74 17.86 39.41
N ARG A 249 29.23 17.46 40.60
CA ARG A 249 29.91 18.37 41.53
C ARG A 249 31.42 18.46 41.31
N CYS A 250 32.10 17.34 41.09
CA CYS A 250 33.56 17.30 40.95
C CYS A 250 34.05 16.90 39.55
N ARG A 251 33.14 16.57 38.62
CA ARG A 251 33.45 16.11 37.26
C ARG A 251 34.33 14.87 37.17
N ASN A 252 34.38 14.08 38.26
CA ASN A 252 35.04 12.78 38.22
C ASN A 252 34.29 11.88 37.23
N GLY A 253 34.98 11.44 36.17
CA GLY A 253 34.42 10.66 35.07
C GLY A 253 34.30 9.17 35.39
N GLY A 254 33.69 8.41 34.48
CA GLY A 254 33.56 6.95 34.59
C GLY A 254 32.52 6.51 35.61
N ILE A 255 31.57 7.38 35.97
CA ILE A 255 30.48 7.02 36.89
C ILE A 255 29.35 6.38 36.09
N SER A 256 28.84 5.27 36.60
CA SER A 256 27.68 4.55 36.07
C SER A 256 26.64 4.37 37.17
N SER A 257 25.37 4.21 36.80
CA SER A 257 24.26 3.98 37.73
C SER A 257 24.46 2.76 38.63
N LYS A 258 25.29 1.80 38.22
CA LYS A 258 25.67 0.61 39.01
C LYS A 258 26.59 0.90 40.19
N PHE A 259 27.31 2.02 40.16
CA PHE A 259 28.27 2.41 41.21
C PHE A 259 27.67 3.42 42.21
N LEU A 260 26.37 3.67 42.14
CA LEU A 260 25.65 4.50 43.09
C LEU A 260 25.25 3.64 44.30
N HIS A 261 25.57 4.11 45.49
CA HIS A 261 25.17 3.48 46.74
C HIS A 261 24.17 4.36 47.48
N SER A 262 23.31 3.79 48.32
CA SER A 262 22.45 4.59 49.22
C SER A 262 23.33 5.42 50.16
N ALA A 263 22.94 6.67 50.41
CA ALA A 263 23.69 7.57 51.27
C ALA A 263 23.74 7.09 52.73
N ASN A 264 24.75 7.54 53.48
CA ASN A 264 25.04 7.09 54.83
C ASN A 264 23.91 7.41 55.85
N ARG A 265 23.87 6.64 56.94
CA ARG A 265 22.86 6.67 58.02
C ARG A 265 22.66 8.02 58.71
N ASN A 266 23.56 9.00 58.52
CA ASN A 266 23.47 10.29 59.21
C ASN A 266 22.62 11.32 58.45
N VAL A 267 22.45 11.18 57.14
CA VAL A 267 21.69 12.14 56.30
C VAL A 267 20.19 11.86 56.37
N ILE A 268 19.80 10.59 56.43
CA ILE A 268 18.39 10.16 56.46
C ILE A 268 17.65 10.72 57.71
N PRO A 269 18.16 10.59 58.95
CA PRO A 269 17.50 11.16 60.13
C PRO A 269 17.40 12.68 60.14
N MET A 270 18.28 13.38 59.41
CA MET A 270 18.19 14.83 59.24
C MET A 270 17.05 15.20 58.28
N LEU A 271 16.89 14.46 57.19
CA LEU A 271 15.79 14.63 56.25
C LEU A 271 14.44 14.29 56.89
N ASP A 272 14.38 13.22 57.68
CA ASP A 272 13.13 12.72 58.27
C ASP A 272 12.48 13.67 59.29
N LYS A 273 13.26 14.62 59.83
CA LYS A 273 12.79 15.67 60.73
C LYS A 273 12.16 16.87 60.03
N ILE A 274 12.24 16.94 58.69
CA ILE A 274 11.65 18.04 57.93
C ILE A 274 10.12 17.89 57.95
N LEU A 275 9.42 18.99 58.21
CA LEU A 275 7.97 19.03 58.18
C LEU A 275 7.46 19.19 56.75
N VAL A 276 6.46 18.38 56.41
CA VAL A 276 5.82 18.35 55.11
C VAL A 276 4.31 18.51 55.23
N ARG A 277 3.68 18.92 54.13
CA ARG A 277 2.23 18.99 53.97
C ARG A 277 1.81 17.99 52.91
N CYS A 278 0.84 17.14 53.24
CA CYS A 278 0.29 16.17 52.29
C CYS A 278 -0.44 16.89 51.15
N LEU A 279 -0.06 16.63 49.89
CA LEU A 279 -0.73 17.23 48.73
C LEU A 279 -2.15 16.66 48.50
N ALA A 280 -2.45 15.48 49.04
CA ALA A 280 -3.75 14.82 48.85
C ALA A 280 -4.81 15.27 49.87
N CYS A 281 -4.44 15.41 51.15
CA CYS A 281 -5.39 15.78 52.21
C CYS A 281 -5.12 17.15 52.85
N ASN A 282 -4.04 17.82 52.45
CA ASN A 282 -3.59 19.12 52.96
C ASN A 282 -3.29 19.13 54.48
N GLU A 283 -3.09 17.97 55.10
CA GLU A 283 -2.61 17.87 56.48
C GLU A 283 -1.16 18.36 56.56
N GLU A 284 -0.91 19.29 57.48
CA GLU A 284 0.37 19.99 57.67
C GLU A 284 1.14 19.43 58.87
N ASN A 285 2.43 19.78 58.97
CA ASN A 285 3.31 19.40 60.07
C ASN A 285 3.53 17.88 60.23
N ILE A 286 3.46 17.14 59.11
CA ILE A 286 3.81 15.72 59.09
C ILE A 286 5.34 15.62 59.03
N LEU A 287 5.97 14.81 59.88
CA LEU A 287 7.40 14.51 59.73
C LEU A 287 7.61 13.73 58.43
N ARG A 288 8.59 14.14 57.60
CA ARG A 288 8.90 13.46 56.34
C ARG A 288 9.11 11.95 56.52
N GLY A 289 9.79 11.54 57.60
CA GLY A 289 10.01 10.12 57.90
C GLY A 289 8.73 9.35 58.26
N GLU A 290 7.69 10.03 58.70
CA GLU A 290 6.39 9.44 59.07
C GLU A 290 5.36 9.56 57.93
N PHE A 291 5.71 10.22 56.82
CA PHE A 291 4.76 10.46 55.73
C PHE A 291 4.23 9.17 55.10
N ALA A 292 5.05 8.12 55.00
CA ALA A 292 4.59 6.80 54.53
C ALA A 292 3.49 6.22 55.44
N SER A 293 3.67 6.34 56.77
CA SER A 293 2.65 5.93 57.75
C SER A 293 1.39 6.80 57.63
N HIS A 294 1.54 8.10 57.39
CA HIS A 294 0.41 8.97 57.09
C HIS A 294 -0.37 8.48 55.86
N LEU A 295 0.28 8.17 54.75
CA LEU A 295 -0.40 7.65 53.54
C LEU A 295 -1.16 6.34 53.80
N GLU A 296 -0.55 5.43 54.54
CA GLU A 296 -1.12 4.12 54.84
C GLU A 296 -2.29 4.20 55.82
N ASN A 297 -2.17 5.00 56.88
CA ASN A 297 -3.05 4.91 58.05
C ASN A 297 -3.98 6.12 58.21
N HIS A 298 -3.59 7.31 57.73
CA HIS A 298 -4.26 8.57 58.06
C HIS A 298 -4.84 9.30 56.83
N CYS A 299 -4.20 9.18 55.66
CA CYS A 299 -4.59 9.91 54.45
C CYS A 299 -5.86 9.32 53.81
N VAL A 300 -6.98 10.00 53.98
CA VAL A 300 -8.28 9.59 53.42
C VAL A 300 -8.31 9.68 51.88
N TYR A 301 -7.50 10.58 51.31
CA TYR A 301 -7.48 10.90 49.89
C TYR A 301 -6.35 10.21 49.11
N HIS A 302 -5.60 9.31 49.75
CA HIS A 302 -4.57 8.54 49.06
C HIS A 302 -5.20 7.58 48.01
N PRO A 303 -4.79 7.65 46.73
CA PRO A 303 -5.30 6.76 45.69
C PRO A 303 -4.97 5.29 45.98
N GLN A 304 -5.97 4.41 45.92
CA GLN A 304 -5.82 2.98 46.06
C GLN A 304 -6.31 2.26 44.80
N LYS A 305 -5.58 1.20 44.43
CA LYS A 305 -5.97 0.29 43.35
C LYS A 305 -7.01 -0.69 43.86
N CYS A 306 -7.90 -1.14 42.98
CA CYS A 306 -8.80 -2.24 43.29
C CYS A 306 -8.03 -3.54 43.60
N ILE A 307 -8.60 -4.42 44.42
CA ILE A 307 -8.07 -5.77 44.67
C ILE A 307 -7.97 -6.60 43.38
N ALA A 308 -8.89 -6.37 42.43
CA ALA A 308 -8.89 -6.98 41.10
C ALA A 308 -7.90 -6.34 40.11
N SER A 309 -6.90 -5.60 40.60
CA SER A 309 -5.88 -4.98 39.73
C SER A 309 -4.95 -5.99 39.06
N ASP A 310 -4.83 -7.19 39.64
CA ASP A 310 -4.19 -8.36 39.03
C ASP A 310 -4.93 -8.82 37.76
N LEU A 311 -6.27 -8.80 37.81
CA LEU A 311 -7.17 -8.98 36.66
C LEU A 311 -7.29 -7.72 35.79
N LYS A 312 -6.37 -6.76 35.95
CA LYS A 312 -6.29 -5.50 35.21
C LYS A 312 -7.54 -4.61 35.35
N CYS A 313 -8.23 -4.68 36.48
CA CYS A 313 -9.25 -3.69 36.79
C CYS A 313 -8.63 -2.27 36.73
N PRO A 314 -9.15 -1.36 35.88
CA PRO A 314 -8.57 -0.03 35.68
C PRO A 314 -8.92 0.95 36.81
N TRP A 315 -9.66 0.50 37.82
CA TRP A 315 -10.17 1.37 38.88
C TRP A 315 -9.07 1.77 39.86
N ILE A 316 -8.85 3.10 39.96
CA ILE A 316 -7.95 3.74 40.91
C ILE A 316 -8.66 4.99 41.44
N ARG A 317 -9.04 4.99 42.72
CA ARG A 317 -9.68 6.13 43.40
C ARG A 317 -9.31 6.16 44.88
N LEU A 318 -9.87 7.12 45.60
CA LEU A 318 -9.60 7.40 47.01
C LEU A 318 -9.89 6.18 47.91
N LYS A 319 -9.09 6.00 48.96
CA LYS A 319 -9.21 4.92 49.95
C LYS A 319 -10.64 4.75 50.50
N ASN A 320 -11.35 5.84 50.73
CA ASN A 320 -12.73 5.82 51.23
C ASN A 320 -13.75 5.25 50.21
N GLN A 321 -13.43 5.19 48.92
CA GLN A 321 -14.30 4.67 47.86
C GLN A 321 -14.02 3.20 47.50
N VAL A 322 -12.93 2.63 48.02
CA VAL A 322 -12.48 1.26 47.68
C VAL A 322 -13.53 0.22 48.05
N LYS A 323 -14.05 0.28 49.28
CA LYS A 323 -15.07 -0.70 49.76
C LYS A 323 -16.36 -0.64 48.93
N ALA A 324 -16.78 0.55 48.53
CA ALA A 324 -17.97 0.74 47.70
C ALA A 324 -17.75 0.17 46.28
N HIS A 325 -16.59 0.43 45.67
CA HIS A 325 -16.26 -0.14 44.36
C HIS A 325 -16.11 -1.65 44.40
N GLN A 326 -15.43 -2.20 45.42
CA GLN A 326 -15.22 -3.65 45.57
C GLN A 326 -16.52 -4.44 45.56
N ALA A 327 -17.57 -3.92 46.22
CA ALA A 327 -18.89 -4.55 46.25
C ALA A 327 -19.56 -4.65 44.87
N VAL A 328 -19.13 -3.83 43.89
CA VAL A 328 -19.72 -3.78 42.53
C VAL A 328 -18.66 -4.02 41.44
N CYS A 329 -17.45 -4.46 41.81
CA CYS A 329 -16.35 -4.61 40.86
C CYS A 329 -16.59 -5.85 40.00
N VAL A 330 -16.97 -5.64 38.74
CA VAL A 330 -17.25 -6.74 37.78
C VAL A 330 -16.06 -7.67 37.62
N PHE A 331 -14.82 -7.15 37.63
CA PHE A 331 -13.61 -7.97 37.53
C PHE A 331 -13.45 -8.92 38.71
N GLU A 332 -13.77 -8.46 39.92
CA GLU A 332 -13.74 -9.32 41.12
C GLU A 332 -14.91 -10.31 41.10
N MET A 333 -16.10 -9.90 40.65
CA MET A 333 -17.25 -10.80 40.50
C MET A 333 -17.01 -11.91 39.46
N LEU A 334 -16.23 -11.62 38.41
CA LEU A 334 -15.89 -12.59 37.36
C LEU A 334 -14.70 -13.49 37.73
N ARG A 335 -13.96 -13.18 38.79
CA ARG A 335 -12.76 -13.94 39.21
C ARG A 335 -13.02 -15.46 39.27
N PRO A 336 -14.10 -15.96 39.92
CA PRO A 336 -14.33 -17.40 39.99
C PRO A 336 -14.55 -18.04 38.61
N ALA A 337 -15.23 -17.35 37.69
CA ALA A 337 -15.46 -17.86 36.35
C ALA A 337 -14.18 -17.84 35.49
N LEU A 338 -13.34 -16.81 35.66
CA LEU A 338 -12.04 -16.72 34.99
C LEU A 338 -11.10 -17.83 35.47
N GLU A 339 -11.09 -18.14 36.77
CA GLU A 339 -10.30 -19.24 37.33
C GLU A 339 -10.73 -20.61 36.76
N ASP A 340 -12.04 -20.85 36.59
CA ASP A 340 -12.55 -22.06 35.92
C ASP A 340 -12.10 -22.13 34.45
N ILE A 341 -12.22 -21.03 33.70
CA ILE A 341 -11.77 -20.95 32.31
C ILE A 341 -10.26 -21.21 32.20
N MET A 342 -9.45 -20.60 33.05
CA MET A 342 -8.00 -20.81 33.06
C MET A 342 -7.64 -22.27 33.33
N THR A 343 -8.34 -22.92 34.27
CA THR A 343 -8.14 -24.33 34.58
C THR A 343 -8.48 -25.21 33.37
N ARG A 344 -9.60 -24.93 32.68
CA ARG A 344 -9.98 -25.67 31.46
C ARG A 344 -9.00 -25.46 30.31
N LEU A 345 -8.50 -24.25 30.13
CA LEU A 345 -7.49 -23.94 29.11
C LEU A 345 -6.22 -24.78 29.34
N GLN A 346 -5.74 -24.90 30.58
CA GLN A 346 -4.59 -25.74 30.90
C GLN A 346 -4.82 -27.22 30.55
N VAL A 347 -6.02 -27.74 30.79
CA VAL A 347 -6.38 -29.12 30.40
C VAL A 347 -6.36 -29.27 28.88
N ILE A 348 -7.00 -28.36 28.14
CA ILE A 348 -7.06 -28.39 26.67
C ILE A 348 -5.66 -28.24 26.04
N GLU A 349 -4.79 -27.41 26.60
CA GLU A 349 -3.41 -27.26 26.12
C GLU A 349 -2.61 -28.56 26.30
N LYS A 350 -2.80 -29.25 27.43
CA LYS A 350 -2.17 -30.55 27.69
C LYS A 350 -2.67 -31.62 26.73
N GLU A 351 -3.98 -31.68 26.48
CA GLU A 351 -4.58 -32.59 25.50
C GLU A 351 -4.07 -32.32 24.09
N ASN A 352 -4.05 -31.05 23.65
CA ASN A 352 -3.51 -30.67 22.34
C ASN A 352 -2.05 -31.07 22.15
N LYS A 353 -1.23 -30.91 23.20
CA LYS A 353 0.16 -31.34 23.16
C LYS A 353 0.28 -32.86 22.97
N THR A 354 -0.60 -33.62 23.62
CA THR A 354 -0.64 -35.09 23.50
C THR A 354 -1.06 -35.51 22.09
N LEU A 355 -2.16 -34.95 21.58
CA LEU A 355 -2.64 -35.23 20.22
C LEU A 355 -1.63 -34.86 19.13
N ARG A 356 -0.83 -33.80 19.33
CA ARG A 356 0.25 -33.44 18.39
C ARG A 356 1.35 -34.49 18.34
N PHE A 357 1.65 -35.14 19.47
CA PHE A 357 2.62 -36.22 19.53
C PHE A 357 2.07 -37.47 18.83
N GLU A 358 0.82 -37.86 19.12
CA GLU A 358 0.17 -38.99 18.46
C GLU A 358 0.06 -38.79 16.93
N ASN A 359 -0.29 -37.59 16.47
CA ASN A 359 -0.33 -37.27 15.05
C ASN A 359 1.06 -37.30 14.38
N HIS A 360 2.12 -37.04 15.13
CA HIS A 360 3.48 -37.16 14.62
C HIS A 360 3.82 -38.63 14.40
N ASP A 361 3.57 -39.48 15.40
CA ASP A 361 3.87 -40.91 15.33
C ASP A 361 3.08 -41.61 14.20
N LEU A 362 1.78 -41.31 14.07
CA LEU A 362 0.96 -41.85 12.97
C LEU A 362 1.45 -41.43 11.58
N LYS A 363 2.03 -40.23 11.44
CA LYS A 363 2.60 -39.78 10.16
C LYS A 363 3.86 -40.56 9.81
N GLU A 364 4.70 -40.85 10.78
CA GLU A 364 5.90 -41.67 10.58
C GLU A 364 5.50 -43.10 10.18
N GLU A 365 4.50 -43.69 10.82
CA GLU A 365 3.96 -45.00 10.43
C GLU A 365 3.41 -44.99 9.00
N LEU A 366 2.69 -43.95 8.61
CA LEU A 366 2.15 -43.81 7.26
C LEU A 366 3.25 -43.70 6.20
N LEU A 367 4.35 -42.98 6.49
CA LEU A 367 5.50 -42.90 5.59
C LEU A 367 6.19 -44.25 5.39
N VAL A 368 6.25 -45.08 6.43
CA VAL A 368 6.78 -46.45 6.34
C VAL A 368 5.89 -47.29 5.41
N LEU A 369 4.57 -47.27 5.63
CA LEU A 369 3.62 -48.01 4.80
C LEU A 369 3.62 -47.54 3.34
N GLU A 370 3.73 -46.24 3.08
CA GLU A 370 3.86 -45.71 1.71
C GLU A 370 5.13 -46.23 1.03
N ARG A 371 6.25 -46.35 1.75
CA ARG A 371 7.48 -46.92 1.21
C ARG A 371 7.31 -48.40 0.86
N GLU A 372 6.76 -49.19 1.78
CA GLU A 372 6.49 -50.61 1.57
C GLU A 372 5.55 -50.84 0.38
N TYR A 373 4.50 -50.01 0.25
CA TYR A 373 3.58 -50.06 -0.88
C TYR A 373 4.31 -49.79 -2.21
N ASN A 374 5.15 -48.75 -2.27
CA ASN A 374 5.88 -48.40 -3.50
C ASN A 374 6.89 -49.48 -3.90
N GLU A 375 7.56 -50.10 -2.92
CA GLU A 375 8.45 -51.25 -3.15
C GLU A 375 7.67 -52.42 -3.75
N LEU A 376 6.53 -52.80 -3.15
CA LEU A 376 5.63 -53.82 -3.67
C LEU A 376 5.16 -53.48 -5.10
N GLU A 377 4.72 -52.26 -5.35
CA GLU A 377 4.27 -51.83 -6.69
C GLU A 377 5.39 -51.97 -7.74
N SER A 378 6.62 -51.61 -7.39
CA SER A 378 7.78 -51.75 -8.28
C SER A 378 8.10 -53.21 -8.61
N THR A 379 8.01 -54.11 -7.62
CA THR A 379 8.24 -55.55 -7.83
C THR A 379 7.18 -56.16 -8.75
N VAL A 380 5.90 -55.76 -8.59
CA VAL A 380 4.81 -56.20 -9.47
C VAL A 380 5.03 -55.72 -10.92
N LYS A 381 5.44 -54.46 -11.12
CA LYS A 381 5.76 -53.93 -12.46
C LYS A 381 6.91 -54.69 -13.12
N ASN A 382 8.00 -54.93 -12.40
CA ASN A 382 9.17 -55.66 -12.92
C ASN A 382 8.83 -57.11 -13.29
N ASN A 383 8.00 -57.78 -12.48
CA ASN A 383 7.54 -59.15 -12.76
C ASN A 383 6.62 -59.21 -13.99
N ASN A 384 5.82 -58.17 -14.25
CA ASN A 384 4.98 -58.10 -15.44
C ASN A 384 5.78 -57.85 -16.73
N GLU A 385 6.89 -57.09 -16.68
CA GLU A 385 7.77 -56.87 -17.84
C GLU A 385 8.59 -58.12 -18.23
N HIS A 386 8.94 -58.96 -17.25
CA HIS A 386 9.67 -60.21 -17.49
C HIS A 386 8.73 -61.41 -17.75
N GLY A 387 7.42 -61.25 -17.58
CA GLY A 387 6.39 -62.29 -17.69
C GLY A 387 5.80 -62.49 -19.10
N HIS A 388 6.27 -61.80 -20.14
CA HIS A 388 5.86 -62.07 -21.52
C HIS A 388 6.64 -63.23 -22.18
N SER A 389 6.86 -64.32 -21.45
CA SER A 389 6.99 -65.63 -22.08
C SER A 389 6.66 -66.74 -21.07
N GLN A 390 5.59 -67.48 -21.36
CA GLN A 390 5.18 -68.78 -20.81
C GLN A 390 4.18 -68.79 -19.63
N HIS A 391 2.92 -68.97 -20.04
CA HIS A 391 1.85 -69.76 -19.42
C HIS A 391 1.36 -69.52 -17.98
N THR A 392 0.03 -69.34 -17.92
CA THR A 392 -0.94 -69.76 -16.89
C THR A 392 -1.04 -68.94 -15.59
N GLY A 393 -2.27 -68.53 -15.31
CA GLY A 393 -2.61 -67.70 -14.16
C GLY A 393 -2.48 -68.40 -12.81
N ILE A 394 -2.18 -67.61 -11.80
CA ILE A 394 -2.37 -67.93 -10.39
C ILE A 394 -2.93 -66.67 -9.72
N LEU A 395 -4.18 -66.79 -9.27
CA LEU A 395 -4.81 -65.93 -8.27
C LEU A 395 -3.94 -65.91 -7.00
N ILE A 396 -3.57 -64.72 -6.52
CA ILE A 396 -3.16 -64.54 -5.13
C ILE A 396 -4.13 -63.55 -4.48
N PHE A 397 -5.19 -64.14 -3.93
CA PHE A 397 -5.90 -63.66 -2.75
C PHE A 397 -5.02 -63.95 -1.51
N PHE A 398 -5.28 -63.27 -0.38
CA PHE A 398 -4.59 -63.28 0.94
C PHE A 398 -3.51 -62.18 1.06
N MET A 399 -3.53 -61.24 2.02
CA MET A 399 -4.14 -61.19 3.37
C MET A 399 -4.59 -59.76 3.73
N PHE A 400 -5.91 -59.53 3.89
CA PHE A 400 -6.42 -58.53 4.84
C PHE A 400 -6.86 -59.31 6.08
N SER A 401 -5.95 -59.50 7.02
CA SER A 401 -6.26 -59.97 8.37
C SER A 401 -5.08 -59.67 9.26
N ASN A 402 -5.15 -58.50 9.90
CA ASN A 402 -4.72 -58.21 11.28
C ASN A 402 -4.46 -56.72 11.39
N TYR A 403 -5.39 -55.99 12.00
CA TYR A 403 -5.10 -55.01 13.05
C TYR A 403 -6.43 -54.56 13.65
N HIS A 404 -6.99 -55.45 14.48
CA HIS A 404 -7.86 -55.11 15.59
C HIS A 404 -6.95 -55.16 16.82
N HIS A 405 -6.55 -54.00 17.35
CA HIS A 405 -6.63 -53.70 18.78
C HIS A 405 -6.29 -52.25 19.09
#